data_AF-A0A9E2RFN2-F1
#
_entry.id   AF-A0A9E2RFN2-F1
#
_cell.length_a   1.000
_cell.length_b   1.000
_cell.length_c   1.000
_cell.angle_alpha   90.00
_cell.angle_beta   90.00
_cell.angle_gamma   90.00
#
_symmetry.space_group_name_H-M   'P 1'
#
loop_
_entity.id
_entity.type
_entity.pdbx_description
1 polymer ?
#
loop_
_entity_poly.entity_id
_entity_poly.type
_entity_poly.pdbx_seq_one_letter_code
_entity_poly.pdbx_strand_id
1 'polypeptide(L)'
;MRQFRLVNDVADVLLEEQGCLEVIDWESASEKGLPCVSFFYAVNDAATVAKTNGDRLKAFKEYFAGGGSYECMVGQCLAHLRGVVQVLDEVVGLCFHAYWLHHAAHEYRSTGSSNPRSFLQLGQLLSLNRANLCHWIHG
;
A
#
# COMPACT_ATOMS: atom_id res chain seq x y z
N MET A 1 0.14 -4.95 25.71
CA MET A 1 -0.28 -5.19 24.30
C MET A 1 -0.83 -3.90 23.67
N ARG A 2 -0.27 -3.44 22.54
CA ARG A 2 -0.82 -2.32 21.76
C ARG A 2 -1.39 -2.87 20.45
N GLN A 3 -2.68 -2.69 20.24
CA GLN A 3 -3.34 -3.08 19.00
C GLN A 3 -3.26 -1.94 17.99
N PHE A 4 -2.72 -2.22 16.81
CA PHE A 4 -2.78 -1.31 15.67
C PHE A 4 -3.77 -1.88 14.67
N ARG A 5 -4.86 -1.16 14.46
CA ARG A 5 -5.82 -1.50 13.41
C ARG A 5 -5.40 -0.79 12.14
N LEU A 6 -4.93 -1.55 11.14
CA LEU A 6 -4.81 -1.04 9.79
C LEU A 6 -6.23 -0.96 9.21
N VAL A 7 -6.62 0.18 8.65
CA VAL A 7 -8.02 0.50 8.37
C VAL A 7 -8.39 -0.05 7.01
N ASN A 8 -9.10 -1.19 7.01
CA ASN A 8 -9.71 -2.01 5.95
C ASN A 8 -8.90 -3.24 5.51
N ASP A 9 -9.51 -4.42 5.62
CA ASP A 9 -9.27 -5.71 4.93
C ASP A 9 -7.84 -6.27 4.76
N VAL A 10 -6.79 -5.68 5.34
CA VAL A 10 -5.44 -6.26 5.31
C VAL A 10 -4.79 -6.18 6.68
N ALA A 11 -4.76 -7.35 7.32
CA ALA A 11 -3.98 -7.72 8.50
C ALA A 11 -4.12 -6.77 9.70
N ASP A 12 -4.90 -7.19 10.69
CA ASP A 12 -4.74 -6.66 12.04
C ASP A 12 -3.37 -7.14 12.55
N VAL A 13 -2.48 -6.20 12.86
CA VAL A 13 -1.12 -6.49 13.36
C VAL A 13 -1.02 -6.08 14.82
N LEU A 14 -0.65 -7.04 15.67
CA LEU A 14 -0.36 -6.79 17.08
C LEU A 14 1.14 -6.62 17.29
N LEU A 15 1.51 -5.62 18.10
CA LEU A 15 2.87 -5.48 18.62
C LEU A 15 2.90 -6.02 20.05
N GLU A 16 3.65 -7.10 20.24
CA GLU A 16 3.91 -7.69 21.54
C GLU A 16 4.93 -6.86 22.34
N GLU A 17 5.00 -7.08 23.66
CA GLU A 17 5.88 -6.33 24.56
C GLU A 17 7.37 -6.55 24.26
N GLN A 18 7.71 -7.66 23.62
CA GLN A 18 9.06 -8.02 23.20
C GLN A 18 9.43 -7.48 21.81
N GLY A 19 8.52 -6.74 21.16
CA GLY A 19 8.74 -6.22 19.80
C GLY A 19 8.41 -7.22 18.69
N CYS A 20 7.79 -8.36 19.02
CA CYS A 20 7.29 -9.30 18.03
C CYS A 20 6.01 -8.76 17.37
N LEU A 21 5.86 -9.02 16.06
CA LEU A 21 4.66 -8.70 15.31
C LEU A 21 3.86 -9.97 15.08
N GLU A 22 2.58 -9.95 15.44
CA GLU A 22 1.63 -11.01 15.12
C GLU A 22 0.60 -10.52 14.12
N VAL A 23 0.33 -11.33 13.09
CA VAL A 23 -0.76 -11.10 12.15
C VAL A 23 -1.97 -11.91 12.63
N ILE A 24 -3.07 -11.21 12.89
CA ILE A 24 -4.35 -11.80 13.30
C ILE A 24 -5.40 -11.55 12.22
N ASP A 25 -6.62 -12.06 12.44
CA ASP A 25 -7.76 -11.94 11.53
C ASP A 25 -7.51 -12.55 10.14
N TRP A 26 -7.31 -13.87 10.12
CA TRP A 26 -7.07 -14.65 8.90
C TRP A 26 -8.36 -14.99 8.12
N GLU A 27 -9.54 -14.56 8.58
CA GLU A 27 -10.82 -14.95 7.98
C GLU A 27 -10.98 -14.44 6.53
N SER A 28 -10.33 -13.32 6.22
CA SER A 28 -10.28 -12.73 4.86
C SER A 28 -9.09 -13.22 4.03
N ALA A 29 -8.18 -14.02 4.60
CA ALA A 29 -6.99 -14.48 3.91
C ALA A 29 -7.35 -15.38 2.73
N SER A 30 -6.69 -15.16 1.59
CA SER A 30 -7.00 -15.84 0.34
C SER A 30 -5.75 -16.12 -0.47
N GLU A 31 -5.61 -17.36 -0.94
CA GLU A 31 -4.57 -17.78 -1.88
C GLU A 31 -4.71 -17.15 -3.27
N LYS A 32 -5.89 -16.58 -3.57
CA LYS A 32 -6.18 -15.94 -4.87
C LYS A 32 -5.74 -14.47 -4.93
N GLY A 33 -5.19 -13.95 -3.84
CA GLY A 33 -4.71 -12.58 -3.74
C GLY A 33 -3.47 -12.33 -4.60
N LEU A 34 -3.29 -11.09 -5.03
CA LEU A 34 -2.05 -10.67 -5.69
C LEU A 34 -0.93 -10.52 -4.64
N PRO A 35 0.27 -11.08 -4.89
CA PRO A 35 1.26 -11.38 -3.84
C PRO A 35 1.85 -10.16 -3.12
N CYS A 36 1.84 -8.97 -3.75
CA CYS A 36 2.42 -7.77 -3.16
C CYS A 36 1.36 -6.73 -2.72
N VAL A 37 0.06 -6.99 -2.89
CA VAL A 37 -0.98 -6.02 -2.56
C VAL A 37 -0.98 -5.70 -1.06
N SER A 38 -0.86 -6.72 -0.20
CA SER A 38 -0.85 -6.54 1.25
C SER A 38 0.36 -5.73 1.73
N PHE A 39 1.49 -5.81 1.04
CA PHE A 39 2.66 -4.99 1.34
C PHE A 39 2.37 -3.50 1.10
N PHE A 40 1.85 -3.15 -0.08
CA PHE A 40 1.50 -1.76 -0.40
C PHE A 40 0.45 -1.19 0.55
N TYR A 41 -0.49 -2.03 0.95
CA TYR A 41 -1.48 -1.72 1.97
C TYR A 41 -0.83 -1.35 3.30
N ALA A 42 -0.04 -2.27 3.86
CA ALA A 42 0.59 -2.10 5.17
C ALA A 42 1.50 -0.87 5.22
N VAL A 43 2.29 -0.63 4.16
CA VAL A 43 3.17 0.54 4.06
C VAL A 43 2.35 1.83 4.01
N ASN A 44 1.32 1.91 3.19
CA ASN A 44 0.51 3.11 3.06
C ASN A 44 -0.25 3.45 4.36
N ASP A 45 -0.80 2.45 5.04
CA ASP A 45 -1.51 2.67 6.31
C ASP A 45 -0.55 3.05 7.44
N ALA A 46 0.59 2.37 7.54
CA ALA A 46 1.63 2.75 8.51
C ALA A 46 2.09 4.20 8.29
N ALA A 47 2.32 4.59 7.03
CA ALA A 47 2.67 5.95 6.66
C ALA A 47 1.57 6.97 7.03
N THR A 48 0.32 6.62 6.72
CA THR A 48 -0.85 7.47 6.95
C THR A 48 -1.05 7.76 8.44
N VAL A 49 -0.90 6.74 9.28
CA VAL A 49 -1.07 6.85 10.74
C VAL A 49 0.14 7.52 11.39
N ALA A 50 1.36 7.10 11.03
CA ALA A 50 2.56 7.51 11.75
C ALA A 50 3.08 8.91 11.38
N LYS A 51 2.82 9.39 10.14
CA LYS A 51 3.53 10.54 9.59
C LYS A 51 2.66 11.64 8.99
N THR A 52 1.43 11.33 8.63
CA THR A 52 0.63 12.28 7.84
C THR A 52 -0.71 12.65 8.47
N ASN A 53 -0.95 12.30 9.73
CA ASN A 53 -2.19 12.60 10.46
C ASN A 53 -3.45 12.20 9.68
N GLY A 54 -3.40 11.08 8.93
CA GLY A 54 -4.50 10.62 8.10
C GLY A 54 -4.47 11.08 6.63
N ASP A 55 -3.52 11.93 6.22
CA ASP A 55 -3.40 12.36 4.82
C ASP A 55 -2.70 11.28 3.97
N ARG A 56 -3.52 10.53 3.24
CA ARG A 56 -3.08 9.43 2.37
C ARG A 56 -2.33 9.91 1.12
N LEU A 57 -2.64 11.10 0.61
CA LEU A 57 -1.91 11.66 -0.55
C LEU A 57 -0.50 12.06 -0.15
N LYS A 58 -0.34 12.64 1.04
CA LYS A 58 0.97 12.90 1.62
C LYS A 58 1.73 11.61 1.91
N ALA A 59 1.04 10.58 2.43
CA ALA A 59 1.66 9.28 2.71
C ALA A 59 2.19 8.65 1.41
N PHE A 60 1.40 8.70 0.35
CA PHE A 60 1.83 8.27 -0.98
C PHE A 60 3.11 8.96 -1.44
N LYS A 61 3.17 10.29 -1.33
CA LYS A 61 4.33 11.06 -1.78
C LYS A 61 5.60 10.73 -0.98
N GLU A 62 5.48 10.52 0.32
CA GLU A 62 6.63 10.25 1.20
C GLU A 62 7.22 8.84 1.03
N TYR A 63 6.38 7.86 0.62
CA TYR A 63 6.75 6.44 0.62
C TYR A 63 6.85 5.84 -0.78
N PHE A 64 6.15 6.41 -1.77
CA PHE A 64 6.04 5.85 -3.12
C PHE A 64 6.36 6.84 -4.26
N ALA A 65 6.50 8.14 -3.99
CA ALA A 65 6.93 9.10 -5.02
C ALA A 65 8.43 9.36 -4.91
N GLY A 66 9.08 9.55 -6.08
CA GLY A 66 10.49 9.89 -6.17
C GLY A 66 10.88 11.07 -5.29
N GLY A 67 11.88 10.87 -4.43
CA GLY A 67 12.38 11.86 -3.47
C GLY A 67 11.70 11.85 -2.10
N GLY A 68 10.83 10.87 -1.82
CA GLY A 68 10.19 10.69 -0.53
C GLY A 68 11.16 10.21 0.56
N SER A 69 10.94 10.62 1.81
CA SER A 69 11.84 10.31 2.94
C SER A 69 12.01 8.80 3.20
N TYR A 70 11.06 7.99 2.74
CA TYR A 70 11.00 6.54 2.99
C TYR A 70 11.09 5.69 1.74
N GLU A 71 11.23 6.29 0.56
CA GLU A 71 11.29 5.59 -0.73
C GLU A 71 12.34 4.48 -0.73
N CYS A 72 13.57 4.78 -0.29
CA CYS A 72 14.67 3.80 -0.26
C CYS A 72 14.35 2.59 0.63
N MET A 73 13.78 2.82 1.81
CA MET A 73 13.40 1.75 2.74
C MET A 73 12.30 0.87 2.14
N VAL A 74 11.27 1.47 1.56
CA VAL A 74 10.17 0.75 0.91
C VAL A 74 10.69 -0.07 -0.28
N GLY A 75 11.56 0.52 -1.10
CA GLY A 75 12.21 -0.16 -2.22
C GLY A 75 13.02 -1.39 -1.79
N GLN A 76 13.79 -1.28 -0.70
CA GLN A 76 14.55 -2.42 -0.15
C GLN A 76 13.64 -3.54 0.35
N CYS A 77 12.57 -3.21 1.09
CA CYS A 77 11.59 -4.21 1.54
C CYS A 77 10.90 -4.89 0.36
N LEU A 78 10.52 -4.12 -0.67
CA LEU A 78 9.88 -4.65 -1.87
C LEU A 78 10.82 -5.55 -2.68
N ALA A 79 12.07 -5.16 -2.84
CA ALA A 79 13.09 -5.96 -3.52
C ALA A 79 13.35 -7.28 -2.80
N HIS A 80 13.39 -7.25 -1.46
CA HIS A 80 13.47 -8.47 -0.65
C HIS A 80 12.25 -9.36 -0.81
N LEU A 81 11.04 -8.80 -0.69
CA LEU A 81 9.77 -9.53 -0.87
C LEU A 81 9.70 -10.17 -2.27
N ARG A 82 10.08 -9.43 -3.31
CA ARG A 82 10.17 -9.92 -4.69
C ARG A 82 11.07 -11.15 -4.79
N GLY A 83 12.24 -11.11 -4.13
CA GLY A 83 13.18 -12.24 -4.09
C GLY A 83 12.60 -13.48 -3.41
N VAL A 84 11.84 -13.30 -2.33
CA VAL A 84 11.22 -14.41 -1.58
C VAL A 84 10.03 -15.00 -2.34
N VAL A 85 9.16 -14.15 -2.90
CA VAL A 85 7.92 -14.59 -3.57
C VAL A 85 8.17 -14.93 -5.05
N GLN A 86 9.37 -14.67 -5.57
CA GLN A 86 9.80 -15.00 -6.93
C GLN A 86 8.88 -14.43 -8.02
N VAL A 87 8.49 -13.16 -7.85
CA VAL A 87 7.61 -12.47 -8.81
C VAL A 87 8.38 -11.53 -9.72
N LEU A 88 7.88 -11.37 -10.93
CA LEU A 88 8.43 -10.44 -11.91
C LEU A 88 8.08 -8.99 -11.54
N ASP A 89 8.91 -8.08 -12.04
CA ASP A 89 8.77 -6.63 -11.92
C ASP A 89 7.40 -6.12 -12.41
N GLU A 90 6.91 -6.68 -13.51
CA GLU A 90 5.61 -6.35 -14.08
C GLU A 90 4.47 -6.79 -13.16
N VAL A 91 4.63 -7.90 -12.45
CA VAL A 91 3.65 -8.39 -11.47
C VAL A 91 3.63 -7.48 -10.24
N VAL A 92 4.79 -7.01 -9.79
CA VAL A 92 4.88 -6.02 -8.70
C VAL A 92 4.18 -4.72 -9.09
N GLY A 93 4.43 -4.22 -10.30
CA GLY A 93 3.73 -3.06 -10.85
C GLY A 93 2.22 -3.26 -10.93
N LEU A 94 1.77 -4.43 -11.40
CA LEU A 94 0.34 -4.77 -11.43
C LEU A 94 -0.27 -4.79 -10.02
N CYS A 95 0.41 -5.38 -9.03
CA CYS A 95 -0.03 -5.38 -7.64
C CYS A 95 -0.18 -3.96 -7.09
N PHE A 96 0.79 -3.08 -7.38
CA PHE A 96 0.74 -1.68 -6.99
C PHE A 96 -0.49 -0.97 -7.57
N HIS A 97 -0.75 -1.16 -8.87
CA HIS A 97 -1.92 -0.58 -9.53
C HIS A 97 -3.23 -1.15 -9.01
N ALA A 98 -3.30 -2.47 -8.82
CA ALA A 98 -4.49 -3.15 -8.31
C ALA A 98 -4.86 -2.63 -6.92
N TYR A 99 -3.87 -2.37 -6.06
CA TYR A 99 -4.06 -1.74 -4.75
C TYR A 99 -4.77 -0.38 -4.87
N TRP A 100 -4.25 0.55 -5.68
CA TRP A 100 -4.85 1.87 -5.85
C TRP A 100 -6.25 1.83 -6.46
N LEU A 101 -6.44 0.98 -7.48
CA LEU A 101 -7.75 0.80 -8.12
C LEU A 101 -8.78 0.21 -7.16
N HIS A 102 -8.38 -0.76 -6.33
CA HIS A 102 -9.26 -1.36 -5.34
C HIS A 102 -9.78 -0.31 -4.36
N HIS A 103 -8.90 0.55 -3.83
CA HIS A 103 -9.31 1.63 -2.95
C HIS A 103 -10.17 2.68 -3.64
N ALA A 104 -9.81 3.11 -4.85
CA ALA A 104 -10.62 4.06 -5.60
C ALA A 104 -12.05 3.50 -5.84
N ALA A 105 -12.16 2.22 -6.15
CA ALA A 105 -13.44 1.54 -6.32
C ALA A 105 -14.21 1.42 -4.99
N HIS A 106 -13.53 1.12 -3.88
CA HIS A 106 -14.13 1.08 -2.55
C HIS A 106 -14.67 2.45 -2.13
N GLU A 107 -13.89 3.52 -2.30
CA GLU A 107 -14.33 4.89 -2.02
C GLU A 107 -15.56 5.26 -2.85
N TYR A 108 -15.50 5.02 -4.17
CA TYR A 108 -16.61 5.31 -5.07
C TYR A 108 -17.92 4.64 -4.64
N ARG A 109 -17.86 3.36 -4.24
CA ARG A 109 -19.02 2.62 -3.74
C ARG A 109 -19.53 3.12 -2.39
N SER A 110 -18.63 3.57 -1.52
CA SER A 110 -18.97 3.92 -0.12
C SER A 110 -19.53 5.32 0.05
N THR A 111 -19.17 6.28 -0.82
CA THR A 111 -19.53 7.70 -0.62
C THR A 111 -20.40 8.30 -1.72
N GLY A 112 -20.63 7.60 -2.83
CA GLY A 112 -21.25 8.18 -4.02
C GLY A 112 -20.34 9.22 -4.70
N SER A 113 -20.73 9.67 -5.90
CA SER A 113 -19.92 10.48 -6.82
C SER A 113 -19.70 11.95 -6.41
N SER A 114 -20.25 12.40 -5.29
CA SER A 114 -20.33 13.82 -4.94
C SER A 114 -19.08 14.39 -4.25
N ASN A 115 -18.10 13.57 -3.88
CA ASN A 115 -16.83 14.06 -3.32
C ASN A 115 -15.66 13.07 -3.55
N PRO A 116 -14.86 13.21 -4.62
CA PRO A 116 -13.68 12.37 -4.86
C PRO A 116 -12.71 12.46 -3.68
N ARG A 117 -12.55 11.35 -2.96
CA ARG A 117 -11.52 11.23 -1.94
C ARG A 117 -10.17 10.83 -2.56
N SER A 118 -9.14 10.84 -1.73
CA SER A 118 -7.72 10.81 -2.07
C SER A 118 -7.34 9.66 -3.03
N PHE A 119 -8.04 8.52 -3.03
CA PHE A 119 -7.68 7.39 -3.88
C PHE A 119 -8.15 7.55 -5.33
N LEU A 120 -9.29 8.21 -5.59
CA LEU A 120 -9.68 8.52 -6.97
C LEU A 120 -8.71 9.53 -7.61
N GLN A 121 -8.29 10.54 -6.83
CA GLN A 121 -7.28 11.51 -7.26
C GLN A 121 -5.92 10.84 -7.52
N LEU A 122 -5.52 9.88 -6.66
CA LEU A 122 -4.30 9.10 -6.83
C LEU A 122 -4.38 8.17 -8.04
N GLY A 123 -5.51 7.50 -8.26
CA GLY A 123 -5.73 6.68 -9.46
C GLY A 123 -5.60 7.51 -10.75
N GLN A 124 -6.17 8.71 -10.78
CA GLN A 124 -6.00 9.65 -11.89
C GLN A 124 -4.55 10.08 -12.05
N LEU A 125 -3.87 10.44 -10.95
CA LEU A 125 -2.46 10.85 -10.97
C LEU A 125 -1.53 9.74 -11.46
N LEU A 126 -1.78 8.49 -11.08
CA LEU A 126 -1.04 7.32 -11.55
C LEU A 126 -1.31 7.03 -13.03
N SER A 127 -2.54 7.23 -13.49
CA SER A 127 -2.87 7.06 -14.91
C SER A 127 -2.18 8.10 -15.81
N LEU A 128 -1.94 9.31 -15.28
CA LEU A 128 -1.28 10.41 -15.97
C LEU A 128 0.26 10.34 -15.90
N ASN A 129 0.83 9.60 -14.94
CA ASN A 129 2.28 9.50 -14.70
C ASN A 129 2.89 8.15 -15.12
N ARG A 130 2.40 7.52 -16.20
CA ARG A 130 2.91 6.23 -16.72
C ARG A 130 4.44 6.15 -16.81
N ALA A 131 5.12 7.25 -17.15
CA ALA A 131 6.58 7.29 -17.32
C ALA A 131 7.37 7.24 -15.99
N ASN A 132 6.84 7.78 -14.89
CA ASN A 132 7.53 7.79 -13.59
C ASN A 132 7.39 6.45 -12.85
N LEU A 133 6.37 5.65 -13.19
CA LEU A 133 6.17 4.31 -12.64
C LEU A 133 7.22 3.31 -13.10
N CYS A 134 7.70 3.41 -14.34
CA CYS A 134 8.76 2.54 -14.85
C CYS A 134 10.09 2.72 -14.10
N HIS A 135 10.34 3.90 -13.54
CA HIS A 135 11.55 4.16 -12.76
C HIS A 135 11.54 3.47 -11.39
N TRP A 136 10.34 3.16 -10.86
CA TRP A 136 10.12 2.51 -9.57
C TRP A 136 10.17 0.98 -9.65
N ILE A 137 9.81 0.42 -10.81
CA ILE A 137 9.80 -1.03 -11.03
C ILE A 137 11.20 -1.55 -11.36
N HIS A 138 12.04 -0.74 -12.00
CA HIS A 138 13.36 -1.14 -12.51
C HIS A 138 14.55 -0.47 -11.80
N GLY A 139 14.30 0.27 -10.71
CA GLY A 139 15.31 0.96 -9.90
C GLY A 139 15.86 0.10 -8.77
#